data_AF-A0A6G1DJ78-F1
#
_entry.id   AF-A0A6G1DJ78-F1
#
_cell.length_a   1.000
_cell.length_b   1.000
_cell.length_c   1.000
_cell.angle_alpha   90.00
_cell.angle_beta   90.00
_cell.angle_gamma   90.00
#
_symmetry.space_group_name_H-M   'P 1'
#
loop_
_entity.id
_entity.type
_entity.pdbx_description
1 polymer ?
#
loop_
_entity_poly.entity_id
_entity_poly.type
_entity_poly.pdbx_seq_one_letter_code
_entity_poly.pdbx_strand_id
1 'polypeptide(L)'
;MTVKKVDATVADFDAHFDKLFAAGDDGGGKGKLKLLLFLADHDASSNLTWWSNVVLLRAYVSDKPTWRDPAHPWRVDPRFRLTGVPTLIRWENGSAAARLGDDEAHLADKIDAVLNASSTAD
;
A
#
# COMPACT_ATOMS: atom_id res chain seq x y z
N MET A 1 -12.26 -15.64 -6.01
CA MET A 1 -11.32 -15.23 -4.94
C MET A 1 -11.35 -13.70 -4.89
N THR A 2 -11.59 -13.10 -3.72
CA THR A 2 -12.04 -11.70 -3.61
C THR A 2 -10.91 -10.79 -3.13
N VAL A 3 -10.46 -9.88 -3.99
CA VAL A 3 -9.57 -8.78 -3.61
C VAL A 3 -10.32 -7.84 -2.69
N LYS A 4 -9.80 -7.58 -1.48
CA LYS A 4 -10.33 -6.52 -0.62
C LYS A 4 -9.55 -5.24 -0.95
N LYS A 5 -10.20 -4.33 -1.66
CA LYS A 5 -9.68 -2.97 -1.93
C LYS A 5 -10.37 -2.01 -0.97
N VAL A 6 -9.58 -1.15 -0.34
CA VAL A 6 -10.06 -0.12 0.58
C VAL A 6 -9.45 1.20 0.17
N ASP A 7 -10.29 2.22 0.07
CA ASP A 7 -9.89 3.58 -0.28
C ASP A 7 -9.86 4.42 0.98
N ALA A 8 -8.73 5.06 1.24
CA ALA A 8 -8.52 5.92 2.38
C ALA A 8 -7.92 7.26 1.95
N THR A 9 -8.40 8.32 2.58
CA THR A 9 -7.80 9.64 2.51
C THR A 9 -6.86 9.83 3.70
N VAL A 10 -6.08 10.92 3.69
CA VAL A 10 -5.23 11.29 4.83
C VAL A 10 -6.00 11.31 6.17
N ALA A 11 -7.28 11.68 6.17
CA ALA A 11 -8.09 11.82 7.39
C ALA A 11 -8.48 10.48 8.03
N ASP A 12 -8.74 9.45 7.21
CA ASP A 12 -9.26 8.15 7.69
C ASP A 12 -8.25 7.00 7.49
N PHE A 13 -7.06 7.33 7.00
CA PHE A 13 -6.02 6.34 6.74
C PHE A 13 -5.63 5.55 7.97
N ASP A 14 -5.44 6.20 9.13
CA ASP A 14 -4.98 5.51 10.34
C ASP A 14 -6.04 4.48 10.84
N ALA A 15 -7.33 4.81 10.74
CA ALA A 15 -8.41 3.90 11.08
C ALA A 15 -8.47 2.69 10.14
N HIS A 16 -8.33 2.91 8.82
CA HIS A 16 -8.26 1.81 7.85
C HIS A 16 -6.99 0.98 7.96
N PHE A 17 -5.86 1.64 8.24
CA PHE A 17 -4.58 1.00 8.48
C PHE A 17 -4.71 0.08 9.70
N ASP A 18 -5.12 0.62 10.85
CA ASP A 18 -5.29 -0.18 12.06
C ASP A 18 -6.27 -1.34 11.82
N LYS A 19 -7.44 -1.09 11.21
CA LYS A 19 -8.39 -2.14 10.86
C LYS A 19 -7.80 -3.21 9.92
N LEU A 20 -6.97 -2.82 8.95
CA LEU A 20 -6.30 -3.74 8.01
C LEU A 20 -5.28 -4.62 8.75
N PHE A 21 -4.57 -4.05 9.72
CA PHE A 21 -3.52 -4.75 10.45
C PHE A 21 -4.05 -5.53 11.65
N ALA A 22 -5.07 -5.01 12.35
CA ALA A 22 -5.82 -5.65 13.42
C ALA A 22 -6.70 -6.80 12.92
N ALA A 23 -7.32 -6.68 11.73
CA ALA A 23 -8.04 -7.80 11.10
C ALA A 23 -7.10 -8.95 10.64
N GLY A 24 -5.79 -8.81 10.85
CA GLY A 24 -4.79 -9.86 10.65
C GLY A 24 -4.50 -10.71 11.88
N ASP A 25 -5.12 -10.43 13.04
CA ASP A 25 -4.99 -11.19 14.28
C ASP A 25 -6.31 -11.92 14.65
N ASP A 26 -7.17 -12.22 13.68
CA ASP A 26 -8.12 -13.32 13.85
C ASP A 26 -7.32 -14.58 13.48
N GLY A 27 -6.94 -15.39 14.47
CA GLY A 27 -5.98 -16.51 14.42
C GLY A 27 -6.27 -17.65 13.42
N GLY A 28 -6.57 -17.34 12.16
CA GLY A 28 -6.93 -18.25 11.08
C GLY A 28 -6.55 -17.75 9.67
N GLY A 29 -5.73 -16.71 9.54
CA GLY A 29 -5.43 -16.06 8.26
C GLY A 29 -4.00 -16.21 7.73
N LYS A 30 -3.43 -17.43 7.66
CA LYS A 30 -2.21 -17.64 6.88
C LYS A 30 -2.48 -17.29 5.40
N GLY A 31 -1.90 -16.22 4.87
CA GLY A 31 -1.69 -16.06 3.42
C GLY A 31 -2.33 -14.87 2.69
N LYS A 32 -2.83 -13.83 3.36
CA LYS A 32 -3.25 -12.60 2.67
C LYS A 32 -2.16 -11.54 2.72
N LEU A 33 -1.60 -11.21 1.55
CA LEU A 33 -0.55 -10.21 1.41
C LEU A 33 -1.15 -8.82 1.62
N LYS A 34 -0.51 -8.00 2.46
CA LYS A 34 -0.96 -6.64 2.78
C LYS A 34 -0.15 -5.63 1.98
N LEU A 35 -0.84 -4.81 1.19
CA LEU A 35 -0.24 -3.76 0.38
C LEU A 35 -0.83 -2.41 0.71
N LEU A 36 0.05 -1.41 0.71
CA LEU A 36 -0.26 0.00 0.86
C LEU A 36 0.13 0.68 -0.46
N LEU A 37 -0.81 1.33 -1.13
CA LEU A 37 -0.57 2.03 -2.39
C LEU A 37 -0.93 3.50 -2.23
N PHE A 38 0.07 4.37 -2.33
CA PHE A 38 -0.09 5.82 -2.21
C PHE A 38 -0.24 6.45 -3.59
N LEU A 39 -1.31 7.22 -3.82
CA LEU A 39 -1.70 7.74 -5.14
C LEU A 39 -1.94 9.25 -5.09
N ALA A 40 -1.51 9.94 -6.16
CA ALA A 40 -1.60 11.39 -6.35
C ALA A 40 -2.98 11.92 -6.75
N ASP A 41 -3.88 11.05 -7.24
CA ASP A 41 -5.17 11.44 -7.77
C ASP A 41 -6.18 10.30 -7.61
N HIS A 42 -7.46 10.67 -7.46
CA HIS A 42 -8.58 9.75 -7.41
C HIS A 42 -9.04 9.39 -8.84
N ASP A 43 -8.14 8.87 -9.67
CA ASP A 43 -8.56 8.27 -10.92
C ASP A 43 -9.04 6.84 -10.66
N ALA A 44 -10.37 6.68 -10.68
CA ALA A 44 -11.06 5.43 -10.39
C ALA A 44 -10.84 4.33 -11.45
N SER A 45 -10.07 4.59 -12.52
CA SER A 45 -9.99 3.71 -13.69
C SER A 45 -8.93 2.61 -13.60
N SER A 46 -8.22 2.49 -12.47
CA SER A 46 -7.26 1.40 -12.26
C SER A 46 -7.98 0.11 -11.88
N ASN A 47 -8.51 -0.58 -12.90
CA ASN A 47 -9.13 -1.89 -12.78
C ASN A 47 -8.06 -2.97 -12.55
N LEU A 48 -7.39 -2.93 -11.40
CA LEU A 48 -6.41 -3.93 -10.93
C LEU A 48 -7.16 -5.23 -10.60
N THR A 49 -7.45 -6.04 -11.60
CA THR A 49 -8.19 -7.31 -11.46
C THR A 49 -7.28 -8.52 -11.16
N TRP A 50 -5.96 -8.33 -11.12
CA TRP A 50 -5.00 -9.44 -11.07
C TRP A 50 -4.71 -10.01 -9.66
N TRP A 51 -5.19 -9.40 -8.58
CA TRP A 51 -4.63 -9.65 -7.22
C TRP A 51 -5.51 -10.52 -6.31
N SER A 52 -5.75 -11.77 -6.70
CA SER A 52 -6.74 -12.67 -6.08
C SER A 52 -6.57 -12.97 -4.57
N ASN A 53 -5.39 -12.73 -3.98
CA ASN A 53 -5.08 -13.01 -2.56
C ASN A 53 -4.44 -11.84 -1.81
N VAL A 54 -4.69 -10.62 -2.28
CA VAL A 54 -4.08 -9.41 -1.71
C VAL A 54 -5.15 -8.54 -1.07
N VAL A 55 -4.81 -7.95 0.07
CA VAL A 55 -5.57 -6.83 0.62
C VAL A 55 -4.81 -5.55 0.30
N LEU A 56 -5.47 -4.66 -0.41
CA LEU A 56 -4.90 -3.40 -0.89
C LEU A 56 -5.58 -2.23 -0.19
N LEU A 57 -4.80 -1.42 0.51
CA LEU A 57 -5.22 -0.12 1.01
C LEU A 57 -4.65 0.97 0.09
N ARG A 58 -5.54 1.65 -0.64
CA ARG A 58 -5.21 2.79 -1.47
C ARG A 58 -5.33 4.06 -0.64
N ALA A 59 -4.24 4.82 -0.57
CA ALA A 59 -4.10 6.01 0.23
C ALA A 59 -3.91 7.21 -0.71
N TYR A 60 -4.89 8.09 -0.77
CA TYR A 60 -4.88 9.24 -1.68
C TYR A 60 -4.28 10.47 -1.00
N VAL A 61 -3.21 11.04 -1.57
CA VAL A 61 -2.51 12.24 -1.02
C VAL A 61 -3.28 13.56 -1.26
N SER A 62 -4.53 13.48 -1.72
CA SER A 62 -5.30 14.61 -2.26
C SER A 62 -4.61 15.17 -3.51
N ASP A 63 -4.42 16.48 -3.60
CA ASP A 63 -3.98 17.17 -4.80
C ASP A 63 -2.45 17.37 -4.85
N LYS A 64 -1.92 17.56 -6.05
CA LYS A 64 -0.49 17.85 -6.28
C LYS A 64 0.09 18.96 -5.37
N PRO A 65 -0.55 20.12 -5.14
CA PRO A 65 -0.02 21.13 -4.20
C PRO A 65 0.07 20.61 -2.76
N THR A 66 -0.94 19.88 -2.29
CA THR A 66 -0.98 19.28 -0.94
C THR A 66 0.15 18.26 -0.77
N TRP A 67 0.41 17.43 -1.79
CA TRP A 67 1.51 16.46 -1.76
C TRP A 67 2.91 17.10 -1.79
N ARG A 68 3.05 18.21 -2.54
CA ARG A 68 4.34 18.92 -2.63
C ARG A 68 4.76 19.54 -1.30
N ASP A 69 3.82 19.74 -0.38
CA ASP A 69 4.12 20.24 0.96
C ASP A 69 5.09 19.29 1.70
N PRO A 70 6.21 19.81 2.23
CA PRO A 70 7.19 18.99 2.95
C PRO A 70 6.68 18.52 4.33
N ALA A 71 5.70 19.20 4.91
CA ALA A 71 5.05 18.81 6.17
C ALA A 71 3.85 17.87 5.96
N HIS A 72 3.64 17.38 4.72
CA HIS A 72 2.61 16.39 4.45
C HIS A 72 2.77 15.16 5.37
N PRO A 73 1.70 14.68 6.03
CA PRO A 73 1.79 13.68 7.09
C PRO A 73 2.54 12.42 6.64
N TRP A 74 2.27 11.89 5.44
CA TRP A 74 2.97 10.69 4.95
C TRP A 74 4.43 10.90 4.51
N ARG A 75 4.90 12.15 4.37
CA ARG A 75 6.32 12.45 4.11
C ARG A 75 7.12 12.45 5.41
N VAL A 76 6.53 13.01 6.47
CA VAL A 76 7.16 13.09 7.79
C VAL A 76 6.92 11.84 8.64
N ASP A 77 5.91 11.03 8.32
CA ASP A 77 5.59 9.81 9.05
C ASP A 77 6.77 8.82 8.98
N PRO A 78 7.32 8.39 10.13
CA PRO A 78 8.49 7.52 10.17
C PRO A 78 8.23 6.11 9.62
N ARG A 79 6.96 5.68 9.54
CA ARG A 79 6.57 4.36 9.01
C ARG A 79 6.69 4.31 7.49
N PHE A 80 6.44 5.43 6.81
CA PHE A 80 6.38 5.47 5.35
C PHE A 80 7.50 6.30 4.72
N ARG A 81 7.81 7.47 5.30
CA ARG A 81 8.80 8.44 4.79
C ARG A 81 8.74 8.59 3.27
N LEU A 82 7.53 8.85 2.76
CA LEU A 82 7.29 8.85 1.33
C LEU A 82 8.04 9.98 0.64
N THR A 83 8.77 9.65 -0.41
CA THR A 83 9.54 10.62 -1.21
C THR A 83 8.80 11.04 -2.47
N GLY A 84 8.02 10.13 -3.04
CA GLY A 84 7.26 10.31 -4.29
C GLY A 84 5.96 9.50 -4.32
N VAL A 85 5.14 9.76 -5.33
CA VAL A 85 3.92 9.00 -5.64
C VAL A 85 3.86 8.78 -7.17
N PRO A 86 3.35 7.63 -7.67
CA PRO A 86 2.79 6.52 -6.90
C PRO A 86 3.85 5.73 -6.13
N THR A 87 3.55 5.30 -4.91
CA THR A 87 4.44 4.44 -4.12
C THR A 87 3.69 3.20 -3.63
N LEU A 88 4.21 2.01 -3.91
CA LEU A 88 3.68 0.74 -3.44
C LEU A 88 4.56 0.22 -2.30
N ILE A 89 3.96 -0.12 -1.16
CA ILE A 89 4.65 -0.71 -0.02
C ILE A 89 4.00 -2.05 0.30
N ARG A 90 4.82 -3.09 0.36
CA ARG A 90 4.44 -4.37 0.95
C ARG A 90 4.69 -4.34 2.44
N TRP A 91 3.65 -4.67 3.19
CA TRP A 91 3.73 -4.70 4.65
C TRP A 91 3.74 -6.14 5.15
N GLU A 92 4.72 -6.46 5.98
CA GLU A 92 4.90 -7.78 6.57
C GLU A 92 5.48 -7.65 7.98
N ASN A 93 5.05 -8.51 8.90
CA ASN A 93 5.57 -8.57 10.27
C ASN A 93 5.67 -7.21 11.00
N GLY A 94 4.69 -6.31 10.76
CA GLY A 94 4.65 -4.99 11.41
C GLY A 94 5.59 -3.94 10.78
N SER A 95 6.16 -4.18 9.61
CA SER A 95 7.05 -3.22 8.93
C SER A 95 6.94 -3.29 7.40
N ALA A 96 7.47 -2.29 6.71
CA ALA A 96 7.59 -2.28 5.26
C ALA A 96 8.65 -3.29 4.81
N ALA A 97 8.22 -4.43 4.25
CA ALA A 97 9.12 -5.48 3.75
C ALA A 97 9.67 -5.17 2.36
N ALA A 98 8.93 -4.44 1.53
CA ALA A 98 9.40 -3.95 0.24
C ALA A 98 8.70 -2.64 -0.14
N ARG A 99 9.38 -1.81 -0.94
CA ARG A 99 8.84 -0.56 -1.51
C ARG A 99 9.15 -0.49 -3.00
N LEU A 100 8.20 0.01 -3.79
CA LEU A 100 8.40 0.48 -5.16
C LEU A 100 8.03 1.95 -5.20
N GLY A 101 8.97 2.80 -5.62
CA GLY A 101 8.73 4.22 -5.82
C GLY A 101 8.03 4.52 -7.15
N ASP A 102 7.93 5.80 -7.51
CA ASP A 102 7.23 6.27 -8.70
C ASP A 102 7.78 5.72 -10.02
N ASP A 103 9.10 5.53 -10.13
CA ASP A 103 9.75 4.90 -11.29
C ASP A 103 9.52 3.38 -11.39
N GLU A 104 9.09 2.71 -10.33
CA GLU A 104 9.02 1.23 -10.29
C GLU A 104 7.61 0.70 -10.07
N ALA A 105 6.72 1.47 -9.44
CA ALA A 105 5.38 1.07 -9.05
C ALA A 105 4.42 0.85 -10.24
N HIS A 106 4.85 1.18 -11.46
CA HIS A 106 4.13 0.91 -12.71
C HIS A 106 4.66 -0.32 -13.48
N LEU A 107 5.80 -0.88 -13.06
CA LEU A 107 6.43 -2.01 -13.73
C LEU A 107 5.84 -3.32 -13.22
N ALA A 108 5.12 -4.04 -14.09
CA ALA A 108 4.46 -5.30 -13.75
C ALA A 108 5.41 -6.34 -13.13
N ASP A 109 6.63 -6.45 -13.67
CA ASP A 109 7.66 -7.38 -13.18
C ASP A 109 8.11 -7.05 -11.74
N LYS A 110 8.28 -5.76 -11.44
CA LYS A 110 8.63 -5.29 -10.09
C LYS A 110 7.49 -5.50 -9.10
N ILE A 111 6.26 -5.24 -9.52
CA ILE A 111 5.07 -5.50 -8.73
C ILE A 111 4.99 -7.00 -8.41
N ASP A 112 5.18 -7.85 -9.42
CA ASP A 112 5.18 -9.30 -9.25
C ASP A 112 6.30 -9.76 -8.30
N ALA A 113 7.51 -9.22 -8.44
CA ALA A 113 8.61 -9.49 -7.52
C ALA A 113 8.26 -9.10 -6.07
N VAL A 114 7.64 -7.94 -5.85
CA VAL A 114 7.20 -7.51 -4.51
C VAL A 114 6.09 -8.40 -3.97
N LEU A 115 5.16 -8.86 -4.81
CA LEU A 115 4.09 -9.77 -4.41
C LEU A 115 4.65 -11.17 -4.06
N ASN A 116 5.58 -11.68 -4.86
CA ASN A 116 6.11 -13.03 -4.74
C ASN A 116 7.36 -13.13 -3.85
N ALA A 117 7.88 -12.02 -3.33
CA ALA A 117 9.04 -11.99 -2.43
C ALA A 117 8.90 -12.86 -1.15
N SER A 118 7.72 -13.38 -0.82
CA SER A 118 7.55 -14.39 0.23
C SER A 118 7.83 -15.79 -0.30
N SER A 119 9.10 -16.18 -0.28
CA SER A 119 9.61 -17.47 0.24
C SER A 119 11.07 -17.67 -0.21
N THR A 120 11.98 -16.91 0.36
CA THR A 120 13.36 -17.37 0.55
C THR A 120 13.64 -17.31 2.05
N ALA A 121 12.98 -18.19 2.79
CA ALA A 121 13.56 -18.69 4.02
C ALA A 121 14.47 -19.84 3.59
N ASP A 122 15.74 -19.72 3.98
CA ASP A 122 16.83 -20.69 3.93
C ASP A 122 16.39 -22.15 4.08
#